data_AF-A0A6L5EFC5-F1
#
_entry.id   AF-A0A6L5EFC5-F1
#
_cell.length_a   1.000
_cell.length_b   1.000
_cell.length_c   1.000
_cell.angle_alpha   90.00
_cell.angle_beta   90.00
_cell.angle_gamma   90.00
#
_symmetry.space_group_name_H-M   'P 1'
#
loop_
_entity.id
_entity.type
_entity.pdbx_description
1 polymer ?
#
loop_
_entity_poly.entity_id
_entity_poly.type
_entity_poly.pdbx_seq_one_letter_code
_entity_poly.pdbx_strand_id
1 'polypeptide(L)'
;MSERPQSVHWSELSPEEQIRYWQGVDDGSIDSFLVSPEKKQTRRRRGDHSTKPKCESPAWFRPAHYKALGGQLGYAYNRLVKKDKETGQISLRMHISRHPFYIKHREKAGRRYAFRPEKRRLLDALMPLAISFCDAGKHTTVICVSRLARELSPKDGRGKVIPEMEVTVSRLSRLINEQVQFGVFGVAEKTWDRESKSWLPKYIYITDTGFRILGVDMQKLHEQQQRKLKESEERRALIREGILGEDEEISVHAARKRWYEQKSLEALRYRRQQAAARKRANRLEKLPRDQQIEDISGWLLKTMPAEEAYYCSDERLQKLAIQHLYQLKLALEEPPPW
;
A
#
# COMPACT_ATOMS: atom_id res chain seq x y z
N MET A 1 -28.99 69.13 20.62
CA MET A 1 -30.26 68.45 20.97
C MET A 1 -30.65 67.59 19.79
N SER A 2 -30.71 66.27 19.99
CA SER A 2 -31.13 65.31 18.97
C SER A 2 -32.05 64.33 19.70
N GLU A 3 -33.34 64.45 19.44
CA GLU A 3 -34.38 63.62 20.03
C GLU A 3 -34.11 62.15 19.69
N ARG A 4 -34.11 61.31 20.73
CA ARG A 4 -34.10 59.85 20.53
C ARG A 4 -35.49 59.46 20.04
N PRO A 5 -35.63 58.74 18.92
CA PRO A 5 -36.93 58.23 18.51
C PRO A 5 -37.44 57.28 19.60
N GLN A 6 -38.62 57.56 20.15
CA GLN A 6 -39.30 56.65 21.05
C GLN A 6 -39.70 55.40 20.26
N SER A 7 -39.21 54.24 20.69
CA SER A 7 -39.60 52.94 20.15
C SER A 7 -40.99 52.58 20.70
N VAL A 8 -42.03 52.87 19.92
CA VAL A 8 -43.42 52.52 20.25
C VAL A 8 -43.68 51.05 19.91
N HIS A 9 -44.31 50.31 20.81
CA HIS A 9 -44.63 48.89 20.59
C HIS A 9 -45.85 48.76 19.65
N TRP A 10 -45.93 47.72 18.82
CA TRP A 10 -46.99 47.58 17.80
C TRP A 10 -48.43 47.60 18.39
N SER A 11 -48.58 47.21 19.65
CA SER A 11 -49.86 47.23 20.37
C SER A 11 -50.33 48.62 20.79
N GLU A 12 -49.45 49.62 20.73
CA GLU A 12 -49.74 51.01 21.07
C GLU A 12 -50.13 51.83 19.83
N LEU A 13 -50.09 51.21 18.64
CA LEU A 13 -50.52 51.81 17.38
C LEU A 13 -52.05 51.90 17.31
N SER A 14 -52.55 52.83 16.49
CA SER A 14 -53.98 52.91 16.21
C SER A 14 -54.49 51.64 15.49
N PRO A 15 -55.78 51.28 15.62
CA PRO A 15 -56.31 50.04 15.04
C PRO A 15 -56.09 49.90 13.53
N GLU A 16 -56.16 51.01 12.78
CA GLU A 16 -55.93 51.03 11.33
C GLU A 16 -54.47 50.76 10.96
N GLU A 17 -53.53 51.23 11.78
CA GLU A 17 -52.09 51.01 11.61
C GLU A 17 -51.69 49.59 12.02
N GLN A 18 -52.35 49.01 13.03
CA GLN A 18 -52.17 47.60 13.38
C GLN A 18 -52.63 46.66 12.25
N ILE A 19 -53.73 46.99 11.56
CA ILE A 19 -54.22 46.19 10.42
C ILE A 19 -53.21 46.24 9.26
N ARG A 20 -52.67 47.42 8.93
CA ARG A 20 -51.60 47.55 7.92
C ARG A 20 -50.33 46.80 8.31
N TYR A 21 -49.99 46.77 9.60
CA TYR A 21 -48.85 46.01 10.12
C TYR A 21 -48.98 44.51 9.84
N TRP A 22 -50.13 43.91 10.15
CA TRP A 22 -50.34 42.48 9.93
C TRP A 22 -50.44 42.11 8.44
N GLN A 23 -51.01 42.99 7.60
CA GLN A 23 -51.03 42.79 6.15
C GLN A 23 -49.61 42.73 5.54
N GLY A 24 -48.69 43.61 5.97
CA GLY A 24 -47.30 43.57 5.50
C GLY A 24 -46.51 42.34 5.96
N VAL A 25 -46.85 41.77 7.12
CA VAL A 25 -46.26 40.52 7.63
C VAL A 25 -46.73 39.32 6.80
N ASP A 26 -48.03 39.27 6.49
CA ASP A 26 -48.62 38.20 5.67
C ASP A 26 -48.10 38.23 4.22
N ASP A 27 -47.81 39.42 3.69
CA ASP A 27 -47.20 39.62 2.36
C ASP A 27 -45.68 39.35 2.32
N GLY A 28 -45.09 38.90 3.43
CA GLY A 28 -43.67 38.50 3.51
C GLY A 28 -42.67 39.66 3.59
N SER A 29 -43.16 40.89 3.77
CA SER A 29 -42.34 42.09 3.96
C SER A 29 -41.95 42.26 5.44
N ILE A 30 -41.05 41.41 5.93
CA ILE A 30 -40.46 41.61 7.27
C ILE A 30 -39.30 42.60 7.16
N ASP A 31 -39.62 43.88 6.96
CA ASP A 31 -38.75 45.00 7.31
C ASP A 31 -39.47 45.79 8.41
N SER A 32 -39.11 45.53 9.67
CA SER A 32 -39.63 46.21 10.84
C SER A 32 -39.29 47.71 10.77
N PHE A 33 -40.21 48.53 10.25
CA PHE A 33 -39.96 49.95 9.97
C PHE A 33 -39.73 50.81 11.23
N LEU A 34 -39.94 50.29 12.45
CA LEU A 34 -39.74 51.04 13.70
C LEU A 34 -38.35 50.89 14.35
N VAL A 35 -37.54 49.94 13.88
CA VAL A 35 -36.11 49.88 14.20
C VAL A 35 -35.39 49.37 12.96
N SER A 36 -34.63 50.25 12.30
CA SER A 36 -33.65 49.81 11.30
C SER A 36 -32.88 48.64 11.92
N PRO A 37 -32.84 47.43 11.33
CA PRO A 37 -32.09 46.34 11.93
C PRO A 37 -30.65 46.83 12.06
N GLU A 38 -30.24 47.15 13.29
CA GLU A 38 -28.85 47.51 13.55
C GLU A 38 -28.06 46.30 13.10
N LYS A 39 -27.35 46.43 11.97
CA LYS A 39 -26.36 45.45 11.55
C LYS A 39 -25.33 45.42 12.66
N LYS A 40 -25.53 44.55 13.65
CA LYS A 40 -24.59 44.32 14.74
C LYS A 40 -23.25 44.09 14.07
N GLN A 41 -22.37 45.10 14.13
CA GLN A 41 -21.06 44.99 13.51
C GLN A 41 -20.38 43.81 14.19
N THR A 42 -20.13 42.75 13.43
CA THR A 42 -19.48 41.58 13.97
C THR A 42 -18.12 42.03 14.49
N ARG A 43 -17.87 41.91 15.80
CA ARG A 43 -16.54 42.13 16.40
C ARG A 43 -15.46 41.18 15.85
N ARG A 44 -15.85 40.22 15.01
CA ARG A 44 -14.97 39.31 14.27
C ARG A 44 -14.14 40.11 13.28
N ARG A 45 -12.93 40.50 13.70
CA ARG A 45 -11.87 40.95 12.80
C ARG A 45 -11.16 39.71 12.25
N ARG A 46 -10.85 39.74 10.96
CA ARG A 46 -9.96 38.74 10.35
C ARG A 46 -8.59 38.95 10.99
N GLY A 47 -8.08 37.94 11.69
CA GLY A 47 -6.74 38.03 12.27
C GLY A 47 -5.66 38.19 11.20
N ASP A 48 -4.49 38.71 11.58
CA ASP A 48 -3.36 38.99 10.68
C ASP A 48 -2.62 37.73 10.18
N HIS A 49 -3.22 36.55 10.34
CA HIS A 49 -2.63 35.31 9.84
C HIS A 49 -2.75 35.22 8.32
N SER A 50 -1.66 34.81 7.67
CA SER A 50 -1.67 34.54 6.24
C SER A 50 -2.66 33.41 5.92
N THR A 51 -3.57 33.67 4.99
CA THR A 51 -4.47 32.63 4.44
C THR A 51 -3.88 31.95 3.22
N LYS A 52 -2.68 32.36 2.79
CA LYS A 52 -1.99 31.72 1.67
C LYS A 52 -1.48 30.35 2.10
N PRO A 53 -1.61 29.32 1.24
CA PRO A 53 -1.01 28.04 1.55
C PRO A 53 0.52 28.18 1.56
N LYS A 54 1.19 27.47 2.48
CA LYS A 54 2.66 27.36 2.53
C LYS A 54 3.28 27.05 1.16
N CYS A 55 2.78 25.98 0.51
CA CYS A 55 3.16 25.63 -0.86
C CYS A 55 2.16 26.17 -1.89
N GLU A 56 2.45 27.27 -2.58
CA GLU A 56 1.51 27.81 -3.58
C GLU A 56 1.43 26.96 -4.86
N SER A 57 2.58 26.47 -5.35
CA SER A 57 2.72 25.73 -6.60
C SER A 57 3.33 24.34 -6.39
N PRO A 58 2.58 23.39 -5.80
CA PRO A 58 3.05 22.01 -5.72
C PRO A 58 3.17 21.43 -7.15
N ALA A 59 4.26 20.72 -7.40
CA ALA A 59 4.50 20.00 -8.65
C ALA A 59 5.19 18.68 -8.32
N TRP A 60 4.74 17.58 -8.93
CA TRP A 60 5.34 16.29 -8.73
C TRP A 60 5.33 15.49 -10.02
N PHE A 61 6.47 14.89 -10.34
CA PHE A 61 6.67 13.99 -11.46
C PHE A 61 7.48 12.79 -10.99
N ARG A 62 7.18 11.61 -11.55
CA ARG A 62 7.85 10.35 -11.20
C ARG A 62 9.36 10.44 -11.47
N PRO A 63 10.21 10.34 -10.43
CA PRO A 63 11.66 10.31 -10.61
C PRO A 63 12.15 9.09 -11.39
N ALA A 64 13.30 9.21 -12.05
CA ALA A 64 13.86 8.18 -12.93
C ALA A 64 14.27 6.88 -12.20
N HIS A 65 14.55 6.94 -10.89
CA HIS A 65 14.91 5.75 -10.10
C HIS A 65 13.72 4.82 -9.81
N TYR A 66 12.48 5.29 -9.98
CA TYR A 66 11.32 4.43 -9.86
C TYR A 66 11.15 3.59 -11.12
N LYS A 67 10.78 2.31 -10.94
CA LYS A 67 10.40 1.42 -12.04
C LYS A 67 9.35 2.08 -12.95
N ALA A 68 9.49 1.90 -14.26
CA ALA A 68 8.49 2.39 -15.21
C ALA A 68 7.11 1.78 -14.94
N LEU A 69 6.06 2.59 -15.09
CA LEU A 69 4.68 2.11 -14.97
C LEU A 69 4.31 1.37 -16.25
N GLY A 70 3.88 0.12 -16.10
CA GLY A 70 3.39 -0.71 -17.20
C GLY A 70 1.88 -0.61 -17.40
N GLY A 71 1.40 -1.15 -18.52
CA GLY A 71 -0.03 -1.35 -18.77
C GLY A 71 -0.87 -0.07 -18.74
N GLN A 72 -2.08 -0.18 -18.18
CA GLN A 72 -3.03 0.92 -18.11
C GLN A 72 -2.60 2.03 -17.14
N LEU A 73 -1.85 1.71 -16.09
CA LEU A 73 -1.29 2.71 -15.18
C LEU A 73 -0.23 3.58 -15.87
N GLY A 74 0.60 2.97 -16.72
CA GLY A 74 1.56 3.70 -17.57
C GLY A 74 0.86 4.61 -18.58
N TYR A 75 -0.20 4.11 -19.24
CA TYR A 75 -1.04 4.90 -20.13
C TYR A 75 -1.65 6.12 -19.41
N ALA A 76 -2.24 5.90 -18.22
CA ALA A 76 -2.84 6.94 -17.40
C ALA A 76 -1.83 8.03 -17.02
N TYR A 77 -0.63 7.63 -16.59
CA TYR A 77 0.45 8.56 -16.24
C TYR A 77 0.91 9.39 -17.45
N ASN A 78 1.12 8.73 -18.60
CA ASN A 78 1.54 9.39 -19.84
C ASN A 78 0.47 10.34 -20.42
N ARG A 79 -0.80 10.17 -20.04
CA ARG A 79 -1.85 11.13 -20.41
C ARG A 79 -1.76 12.42 -19.58
N LEU A 80 -1.33 12.31 -18.33
CA LEU A 80 -1.16 13.46 -17.43
C LEU A 80 0.15 14.20 -17.66
N VAL A 81 1.23 13.48 -17.97
CA VAL A 81 2.59 14.02 -18.01
C VAL A 81 3.18 13.87 -19.41
N LYS A 82 3.85 14.91 -19.91
CA LYS A 82 4.69 14.85 -21.11
C LYS A 82 6.14 15.12 -20.74
N LYS A 83 7.04 14.45 -21.45
CA LYS A 83 8.46 14.77 -21.46
C LYS A 83 8.77 15.36 -22.83
N ASP A 84 9.36 16.54 -22.83
CA ASP A 84 9.85 17.15 -24.04
C ASP A 84 11.07 16.36 -24.57
N LYS A 85 11.11 16.12 -25.89
CA LYS A 85 12.12 15.27 -26.51
C LYS A 85 13.46 15.98 -26.62
N GLU A 86 13.45 17.28 -26.87
CA GLU A 86 14.64 18.09 -27.10
C GLU A 86 15.28 18.51 -25.77
N THR A 87 14.49 19.09 -24.87
CA THR A 87 14.98 19.62 -23.58
C THR A 87 15.03 18.56 -22.47
N GLY A 88 14.32 17.44 -22.65
CA GLY A 88 14.12 16.44 -21.59
C GLY A 88 13.24 16.93 -20.43
N GLN A 89 12.71 18.15 -20.50
CA GLN A 89 11.92 18.76 -19.42
C GLN A 89 10.57 18.05 -19.28
N ILE A 90 10.18 17.79 -18.03
CA ILE A 90 8.92 17.14 -17.70
C ILE A 90 7.88 18.20 -17.36
N SER A 91 6.72 18.15 -18.00
CA SER A 91 5.61 19.05 -17.73
C SER A 91 4.27 18.31 -17.71
N LEU A 92 3.24 18.94 -17.17
CA LEU A 92 1.88 18.44 -17.32
C LEU A 92 1.45 18.53 -18.79
N ARG A 93 0.85 17.45 -19.29
CA ARG A 93 0.14 17.38 -20.58
C ARG A 93 -1.32 17.77 -20.41
N MET A 94 -1.93 17.34 -19.30
CA MET A 94 -3.33 17.59 -18.98
C MET A 94 -3.46 18.14 -17.57
N HIS A 95 -4.21 19.23 -17.42
CA HIS A 95 -4.64 19.75 -16.12
C HIS A 95 -5.95 19.07 -15.72
N ILE A 96 -5.85 18.00 -14.95
CA ILE A 96 -7.00 17.21 -14.49
C ILE A 96 -8.04 18.06 -13.78
N SER A 97 -7.61 19.09 -13.03
CA SER A 97 -8.47 20.02 -12.32
C SER A 97 -9.40 20.84 -13.22
N ARG A 98 -9.12 20.89 -14.53
CA ARG A 98 -9.94 21.57 -15.56
C ARG A 98 -10.76 20.58 -16.40
N HIS A 99 -10.76 19.30 -16.06
CA HIS A 99 -11.50 18.30 -16.83
C HIS A 99 -13.02 18.58 -16.79
N PRO A 100 -13.76 18.43 -17.91
CA PRO A 100 -15.20 18.70 -17.98
C PRO A 100 -16.04 17.96 -16.93
N PHE A 101 -15.56 16.80 -16.48
CA PHE A 101 -16.14 16.04 -15.37
C PHE A 101 -16.40 16.90 -14.12
N TYR A 102 -15.42 17.71 -13.70
CA TYR A 102 -15.56 18.54 -12.51
C TYR A 102 -16.55 19.69 -12.70
N ILE A 103 -16.78 20.12 -13.94
CA ILE A 103 -17.78 21.14 -14.27
C ILE A 103 -19.17 20.51 -14.16
N LYS A 104 -19.38 19.35 -14.81
CA LYS A 104 -20.66 18.64 -14.85
C LYS A 104 -21.11 18.14 -13.48
N HIS A 105 -20.18 17.68 -12.64
CA HIS A 105 -20.51 17.06 -11.35
C HIS A 105 -20.27 17.98 -10.14
N ARG A 106 -20.05 19.29 -10.35
CA ARG A 106 -19.76 20.23 -9.25
C ARG A 106 -20.86 20.28 -8.19
N GLU A 107 -22.13 20.30 -8.63
CA GLU A 107 -23.30 20.44 -7.76
C GLU A 107 -23.50 19.16 -6.94
N LYS A 108 -23.30 17.99 -7.56
CA LYS A 108 -23.29 16.69 -6.87
C LYS A 108 -22.23 16.64 -5.77
N ALA A 109 -21.07 17.25 -5.99
CA ALA A 109 -20.00 17.35 -4.99
C ALA A 109 -20.20 18.52 -3.99
N GLY A 110 -21.38 19.15 -3.93
CA GLY A 110 -21.69 20.22 -3.00
C GLY A 110 -20.96 21.55 -3.28
N ARG A 111 -20.50 21.76 -4.53
CA ARG A 111 -19.79 22.99 -4.92
C ARG A 111 -20.65 23.88 -5.81
N ARG A 112 -20.76 25.15 -5.43
CA ARG A 112 -21.31 26.22 -6.28
C ARG A 112 -20.29 26.76 -7.29
N TYR A 113 -19.03 26.89 -6.88
CA TYR A 113 -17.97 27.51 -7.68
C TYR A 113 -16.90 26.53 -8.12
N ALA A 114 -16.23 26.84 -9.23
CA ALA A 114 -15.04 26.13 -9.69
C ALA A 114 -13.93 26.11 -8.63
N PHE A 115 -12.96 25.20 -8.78
CA PHE A 115 -11.82 25.15 -7.87
C PHE A 115 -11.02 26.45 -7.91
N ARG A 116 -10.53 26.89 -6.75
CA ARG A 116 -9.57 28.01 -6.65
C ARG A 116 -8.22 27.61 -7.27
N PRO A 117 -7.40 28.55 -7.77
CA PRO A 117 -6.14 28.24 -8.46
C PRO A 117 -5.17 27.38 -7.65
N GLU A 118 -5.05 27.60 -6.34
CA GLU A 118 -4.17 26.86 -5.43
C GLU A 118 -4.63 25.41 -5.23
N LYS A 119 -5.95 25.19 -5.31
CA LYS A 119 -6.55 23.86 -5.24
C LYS A 119 -6.39 23.12 -6.56
N ARG A 120 -6.55 23.82 -7.70
CA ARG A 120 -6.29 23.26 -9.03
C ARG A 120 -4.87 22.73 -9.16
N ARG A 121 -3.88 23.56 -8.80
CA ARG A 121 -2.45 23.16 -8.80
C ARG A 121 -2.18 21.94 -7.93
N LEU A 122 -2.75 21.89 -6.73
CA LEU A 122 -2.60 20.73 -5.84
C LEU A 122 -3.22 19.46 -6.41
N LEU A 123 -4.41 19.55 -7.02
CA LEU A 123 -5.06 18.41 -7.66
C LEU A 123 -4.28 17.92 -8.89
N ASP A 124 -3.76 18.84 -9.70
CA ASP A 124 -2.93 18.54 -10.86
C ASP A 124 -1.61 17.85 -10.45
N ALA A 125 -1.04 18.18 -9.29
CA ALA A 125 0.15 17.50 -8.75
C ALA A 125 -0.18 16.16 -8.06
N LEU A 126 -1.35 16.05 -7.43
CA LEU A 126 -1.78 14.85 -6.70
C LEU A 126 -2.05 13.67 -7.64
N MET A 127 -2.66 13.90 -8.81
CA MET A 127 -3.06 12.82 -9.72
C MET A 127 -1.88 12.01 -10.29
N PRO A 128 -0.81 12.65 -10.84
CA PRO A 128 0.38 11.91 -11.27
C PRO A 128 1.04 11.11 -10.14
N LEU A 129 1.04 11.68 -8.93
CA LEU A 129 1.55 11.04 -7.73
C LEU A 129 0.72 9.82 -7.33
N ALA A 130 -0.61 9.96 -7.28
CA ALA A 130 -1.52 8.88 -6.93
C ALA A 130 -1.38 7.69 -7.90
N ILE A 131 -1.36 7.95 -9.22
CA ILE A 131 -1.17 6.89 -10.23
C ILE A 131 0.20 6.25 -10.11
N SER A 132 1.23 7.04 -9.80
CA SER A 132 2.59 6.54 -9.65
C SER A 132 2.77 5.56 -8.49
N PHE A 133 2.04 5.78 -7.39
CA PHE A 133 2.07 4.90 -6.23
C PHE A 133 0.89 3.94 -6.19
N CYS A 134 0.10 3.86 -7.26
CA CYS A 134 -1.05 2.96 -7.36
C CYS A 134 -0.56 1.52 -7.53
N ASP A 135 -1.00 0.64 -6.64
CA ASP A 135 -0.79 -0.80 -6.77
C ASP A 135 -1.66 -1.36 -7.90
N ALA A 136 -1.07 -2.12 -8.81
CA ALA A 136 -1.79 -2.65 -9.97
C ALA A 136 -2.84 -3.73 -9.61
N GLY A 137 -2.73 -4.39 -8.45
CA GLY A 137 -3.70 -5.41 -8.02
C GLY A 137 -4.86 -4.84 -7.20
N LYS A 138 -4.63 -3.79 -6.41
CA LYS A 138 -5.65 -3.20 -5.53
C LYS A 138 -6.18 -1.85 -5.99
N HIS A 139 -5.49 -1.20 -6.93
CA HIS A 139 -5.69 0.20 -7.31
C HIS A 139 -5.58 1.22 -6.15
N THR A 140 -5.11 0.75 -4.99
CA THR A 140 -4.82 1.56 -3.81
C THR A 140 -3.46 2.22 -3.95
N THR A 141 -3.34 3.48 -3.56
CA THR A 141 -2.03 4.10 -3.43
C THR A 141 -1.30 3.44 -2.26
N VAL A 142 -0.13 2.88 -2.52
CA VAL A 142 0.69 2.16 -1.54
C VAL A 142 1.15 3.07 -0.40
N ILE A 143 1.08 4.40 -0.55
CA ILE A 143 1.52 5.38 0.42
C ILE A 143 0.36 6.09 1.12
N CYS A 144 0.54 6.36 2.43
CA CYS A 144 -0.45 7.05 3.25
C CYS A 144 -0.50 8.56 2.96
N VAL A 145 -1.57 9.23 3.40
CA VAL A 145 -1.77 10.68 3.18
C VAL A 145 -0.61 11.54 3.69
N SER A 146 -0.03 11.21 4.85
CA SER A 146 1.13 11.93 5.39
C SER A 146 2.37 11.81 4.50
N ARG A 147 2.57 10.63 3.89
CA ARG A 147 3.67 10.39 2.94
C ARG A 147 3.40 11.05 1.59
N LEU A 148 2.15 11.06 1.11
CA LEU A 148 1.75 11.82 -0.08
C LEU A 148 2.05 13.32 0.10
N ALA A 149 1.70 13.89 1.25
CA ALA A 149 1.99 15.28 1.57
C ALA A 149 3.49 15.58 1.54
N ARG A 150 4.31 14.68 2.10
CA ARG A 150 5.77 14.77 2.06
C ARG A 150 6.33 14.69 0.63
N GLU A 151 5.79 13.81 -0.21
CA GLU A 151 6.23 13.69 -1.61
C GLU A 151 5.84 14.91 -2.45
N LEU A 152 4.67 15.52 -2.22
CA LEU A 152 4.26 16.76 -2.90
C LEU A 152 5.03 17.99 -2.43
N SER A 153 5.73 17.90 -1.30
CA SER A 153 6.43 19.04 -0.71
C SER A 153 7.82 19.20 -1.35
N PRO A 154 8.25 20.44 -1.66
CA PRO A 154 9.62 20.71 -2.07
C PRO A 154 10.63 20.21 -1.03
N LYS A 155 11.69 19.57 -1.53
CA LYS A 155 12.77 19.02 -0.72
C LYS A 155 14.04 19.87 -0.89
N ASP A 156 14.82 20.01 0.16
CA ASP A 156 16.14 20.63 0.15
C ASP A 156 17.17 19.73 -0.54
N GLY A 157 18.41 20.21 -0.70
CA GLY A 157 19.51 19.43 -1.29
C GLY A 157 19.89 18.16 -0.51
N ARG A 158 19.36 17.99 0.71
CA ARG A 158 19.55 16.80 1.57
C ARG A 158 18.34 15.86 1.54
N GLY A 159 17.32 16.17 0.73
CA GLY A 159 16.10 15.38 0.61
C GLY A 159 15.07 15.58 1.73
N LYS A 160 15.26 16.55 2.63
CA LYS A 160 14.30 16.90 3.69
C LYS A 160 13.30 17.94 3.19
N VAL A 161 12.07 17.89 3.68
CA VAL A 161 11.02 18.85 3.28
C VAL A 161 11.35 20.24 3.84
N ILE A 162 11.21 21.27 2.99
CA ILE A 162 11.35 22.67 3.39
C ILE A 162 10.09 23.08 4.19
N PRO A 163 10.18 23.36 5.51
CA PRO A 163 9.00 23.54 6.37
C PRO A 163 8.09 24.72 5.99
N GLU A 164 8.66 25.76 5.39
CA GLU A 164 7.93 26.95 4.93
C GLU A 164 7.14 26.69 3.64
N MET A 165 7.60 25.73 2.83
CA MET A 165 6.99 25.37 1.54
C MET A 165 6.29 24.01 1.58
N GLU A 166 6.02 23.46 2.77
CA GLU A 166 5.41 22.14 2.87
C GLU A 166 3.95 22.14 2.38
N VAL A 167 3.55 21.05 1.73
CA VAL A 167 2.15 20.73 1.53
C VAL A 167 1.63 20.10 2.82
N THR A 168 0.82 20.83 3.56
CA THR A 168 0.30 20.34 4.85
C THR A 168 -0.66 19.16 4.67
N VAL A 169 -0.58 18.18 5.59
CA VAL A 169 -1.45 17.00 5.61
C VAL A 169 -2.93 17.38 5.67
N SER A 170 -3.27 18.44 6.41
CA SER A 170 -4.65 18.94 6.52
C SER A 170 -5.17 19.51 5.20
N ARG A 171 -4.34 20.24 4.44
CA ARG A 171 -4.70 20.76 3.11
C ARG A 171 -4.93 19.60 2.13
N LEU A 172 -4.03 18.62 2.11
CA LEU A 172 -4.17 17.45 1.25
C LEU A 172 -5.41 16.62 1.61
N SER A 173 -5.64 16.40 2.91
CA SER A 173 -6.82 15.64 3.38
C SER A 173 -8.14 16.29 2.96
N ARG A 174 -8.23 17.63 3.03
CA ARG A 174 -9.42 18.36 2.56
C ARG A 174 -9.64 18.20 1.06
N LEU A 175 -8.57 18.24 0.26
CA LEU A 175 -8.67 17.99 -1.17
C LEU A 175 -9.12 16.56 -1.45
N ILE A 176 -8.54 15.56 -0.77
CA ILE A 176 -8.93 14.15 -0.91
C ILE A 176 -10.40 13.95 -0.58
N ASN A 177 -10.89 14.48 0.55
CA ASN A 177 -12.30 14.34 0.93
C ASN A 177 -13.24 14.92 -0.14
N GLU A 178 -12.86 16.03 -0.76
CA GLU A 178 -13.62 16.60 -1.88
C GLU A 178 -13.55 15.71 -3.13
N GLN A 179 -12.40 15.12 -3.45
CA GLN A 179 -12.29 14.14 -4.53
C GLN A 179 -13.10 12.87 -4.27
N VAL A 180 -13.31 12.49 -3.00
CA VAL A 180 -14.22 11.41 -2.61
C VAL A 180 -15.68 11.80 -2.90
N GLN A 181 -16.08 13.05 -2.65
CA GLN A 181 -17.41 13.55 -3.02
C GLN A 181 -17.63 13.54 -4.54
N PHE A 182 -16.59 13.83 -5.31
CA PHE A 182 -16.61 13.67 -6.77
C PHE A 182 -16.57 12.19 -7.22
N GLY A 183 -16.31 11.26 -6.30
CA GLY A 183 -16.18 9.83 -6.60
C GLY A 183 -14.92 9.48 -7.39
N VAL A 184 -13.91 10.35 -7.44
CA VAL A 184 -12.62 10.14 -8.15
C VAL A 184 -11.65 9.32 -7.30
N PHE A 185 -11.64 9.57 -5.99
CA PHE A 185 -10.90 8.78 -5.02
C PHE A 185 -11.85 8.09 -4.06
N GLY A 186 -11.41 6.95 -3.55
CA GLY A 186 -11.93 6.36 -2.34
C GLY A 186 -10.89 6.44 -1.22
N VAL A 187 -11.36 6.28 0.00
CA VAL A 187 -10.54 6.31 1.21
C VAL A 187 -10.75 4.98 1.92
N ALA A 188 -9.67 4.30 2.28
CA ALA A 188 -9.76 3.11 3.11
C ALA A 188 -10.27 3.49 4.51
N GLU A 189 -11.12 2.63 5.08
CA GLU A 189 -11.65 2.83 6.41
C GLU A 189 -10.53 2.86 7.47
N LYS A 190 -10.74 3.68 8.50
CA LYS A 190 -9.76 3.85 9.57
C LYS A 190 -9.94 2.73 10.58
N THR A 191 -9.11 1.70 10.50
CA THR A 191 -9.14 0.58 11.44
C THR A 191 -8.15 0.82 12.60
N TRP A 192 -8.56 0.46 13.81
CA TRP A 192 -7.67 0.42 14.97
C TRP A 192 -6.89 -0.89 14.94
N ASP A 193 -5.57 -0.80 14.92
CA ASP A 193 -4.73 -1.98 15.05
C ASP A 193 -4.51 -2.28 16.54
N ARG A 194 -4.94 -3.47 16.96
CA ARG A 194 -4.80 -3.96 18.34
C ARG A 194 -3.35 -4.29 18.67
N GLU A 195 -2.58 -4.80 17.70
CA GLU A 195 -1.19 -5.23 17.90
C GLU A 195 -0.28 -4.01 18.07
N SER A 196 -0.34 -3.07 17.12
CA SER A 196 0.43 -1.83 17.18
C SER A 196 -0.15 -0.76 18.11
N LYS A 197 -1.30 -1.02 18.75
CA LYS A 197 -2.07 -0.06 19.59
C LYS A 197 -2.17 1.33 18.96
N SER A 198 -2.39 1.39 17.66
CA SER A 198 -2.43 2.63 16.91
C SER A 198 -3.42 2.55 15.76
N TRP A 199 -3.85 3.71 15.28
CA TRP A 199 -4.71 3.78 14.11
C TRP A 199 -3.93 3.48 12.84
N LEU A 200 -4.45 2.60 11.99
CA LEU A 200 -3.83 2.35 10.69
C LEU A 200 -3.77 3.63 9.85
N PRO A 201 -2.69 3.81 9.06
CA PRO A 201 -2.57 4.95 8.18
C PRO A 201 -3.72 5.04 7.19
N LYS A 202 -4.19 6.26 6.93
CA LYS A 202 -5.23 6.51 5.92
C LYS A 202 -4.63 6.34 4.53
N TYR A 203 -5.12 5.37 3.78
CA TYR A 203 -4.80 5.15 2.36
C TYR A 203 -5.91 5.67 1.46
N ILE A 204 -5.55 6.05 0.24
CA ILE A 204 -6.50 6.40 -0.82
C ILE A 204 -6.42 5.37 -1.93
N TYR A 205 -7.49 5.18 -2.67
CA TYR A 205 -7.49 4.37 -3.89
C TYR A 205 -8.18 5.14 -5.01
N ILE A 206 -7.77 4.86 -6.25
CA ILE A 206 -8.37 5.48 -7.43
C ILE A 206 -9.59 4.64 -7.80
N THR A 207 -10.74 5.28 -7.96
CA THR A 207 -11.97 4.61 -8.38
C THR A 207 -12.00 4.43 -9.88
N ASP A 208 -12.93 3.61 -10.36
CA ASP A 208 -13.25 3.50 -11.79
C ASP A 208 -13.51 4.86 -12.45
N THR A 209 -14.23 5.74 -11.76
CA THR A 209 -14.49 7.11 -12.25
C THR A 209 -13.17 7.86 -12.44
N GLY A 210 -12.25 7.75 -11.49
CA GLY A 210 -10.91 8.36 -11.59
C GLY A 210 -10.14 7.86 -12.81
N PHE A 211 -10.17 6.56 -13.09
CA PHE A 211 -9.53 5.98 -14.27
C PHE A 211 -10.24 6.36 -15.59
N ARG A 212 -11.58 6.40 -15.60
CA ARG A 212 -12.36 6.83 -16.78
C ARG A 212 -12.08 8.28 -17.16
N ILE A 213 -11.89 9.17 -16.19
CA ILE A 213 -11.52 10.58 -16.45
C ILE A 213 -10.14 10.65 -17.16
N LEU A 214 -9.24 9.73 -16.81
CA LEU A 214 -7.94 9.57 -17.46
C LEU A 214 -8.05 8.79 -18.79
N GLY A 215 -9.27 8.47 -19.24
CA GLY A 215 -9.57 7.70 -20.44
C GLY A 215 -8.85 6.36 -20.51
N VAL A 216 -8.62 5.73 -19.36
CA VAL A 216 -8.10 4.37 -19.23
C VAL A 216 -9.14 3.39 -19.75
N ASP A 217 -8.66 2.36 -20.45
CA ASP A 217 -9.50 1.23 -20.85
C ASP A 217 -9.80 0.38 -19.61
N MET A 218 -11.06 0.45 -19.16
CA MET A 218 -11.50 -0.22 -17.94
C MET A 218 -11.44 -1.74 -18.09
N GLN A 219 -11.71 -2.32 -19.27
CA GLN A 219 -11.67 -3.78 -19.44
C GLN A 219 -10.24 -4.28 -19.25
N LYS A 220 -9.28 -3.66 -19.95
CA LYS A 220 -7.86 -3.99 -19.81
C LYS A 220 -7.32 -3.72 -18.40
N LEU A 221 -7.83 -2.69 -17.72
CA LEU A 221 -7.43 -2.40 -16.34
C LEU A 221 -7.88 -3.53 -15.40
N HIS A 222 -9.13 -3.96 -15.49
CA HIS A 222 -9.66 -5.05 -14.67
C HIS A 222 -8.97 -6.39 -14.99
N GLU A 223 -8.66 -6.69 -16.25
CA GLU A 223 -7.89 -7.88 -16.62
C GLU A 223 -6.49 -7.88 -16.00
N GLN A 224 -5.79 -6.73 -16.04
CA GLN A 224 -4.49 -6.56 -15.39
C GLN A 224 -4.58 -6.75 -13.88
N GLN A 225 -5.65 -6.21 -13.27
CA GLN A 225 -5.93 -6.37 -11.84
C GLN A 225 -6.15 -7.84 -11.47
N GLN A 226 -7.04 -8.53 -12.18
CA GLN A 226 -7.37 -9.94 -11.93
C GLN A 226 -6.14 -10.84 -12.10
N ARG A 227 -5.32 -10.59 -13.12
CA ARG A 227 -4.06 -11.30 -13.30
C ARG A 227 -3.12 -11.11 -12.10
N LYS A 228 -3.00 -9.87 -11.58
CA LYS A 228 -2.17 -9.59 -10.41
C LYS A 228 -2.69 -10.21 -9.12
N LEU A 229 -4.01 -10.27 -8.95
CA LEU A 229 -4.63 -10.94 -7.81
C LEU A 229 -4.37 -12.45 -7.85
N LYS A 230 -4.53 -13.09 -9.01
CA LYS A 230 -4.21 -14.51 -9.22
C LYS A 230 -2.74 -14.82 -8.93
N GLU A 231 -1.81 -14.04 -9.49
CA GLU A 231 -0.37 -14.17 -9.20
C GLU A 231 -0.08 -14.05 -7.68
N SER A 232 -0.80 -13.19 -6.96
CA SER A 232 -0.66 -13.03 -5.51
C SER A 232 -1.27 -14.18 -4.69
N GLU A 233 -2.34 -14.80 -5.17
CA GLU A 233 -2.96 -15.99 -4.56
C GLU A 233 -2.09 -17.22 -4.75
N GLU A 234 -1.60 -17.45 -5.97
CA GLU A 234 -0.62 -18.50 -6.29
C GLU A 234 0.63 -18.36 -5.40
N ARG A 235 1.14 -17.14 -5.23
CA ARG A 235 2.29 -16.88 -4.34
C ARG A 235 2.00 -17.29 -2.91
N ARG A 236 0.83 -16.95 -2.40
CA ARG A 236 0.42 -17.31 -1.03
C ARG A 236 0.24 -18.82 -0.87
N ALA A 237 -0.27 -19.51 -1.88
CA ALA A 237 -0.38 -20.97 -1.88
C ALA A 237 1.02 -21.62 -1.83
N LEU A 238 1.94 -21.20 -2.70
CA LEU A 238 3.31 -21.72 -2.74
C LEU A 238 4.10 -21.46 -1.45
N ILE A 239 3.87 -20.31 -0.79
CA ILE A 239 4.47 -20.02 0.53
C ILE A 239 3.91 -20.96 1.59
N ARG A 240 2.60 -21.19 1.61
CA ARG A 240 1.95 -22.10 2.57
C ARG A 240 2.42 -23.55 2.41
N GLU A 241 2.67 -23.97 1.17
CA GLU A 241 3.23 -25.29 0.85
C GLU A 241 4.73 -25.40 1.18
N GLY A 242 5.36 -24.31 1.64
CA GLY A 242 6.80 -24.26 1.93
C GLY A 242 7.68 -24.35 0.68
N ILE A 243 7.09 -24.26 -0.51
CA ILE A 243 7.81 -24.30 -1.77
C ILE A 243 8.57 -22.99 -1.94
N LEU A 244 7.93 -21.84 -1.67
CA LEU A 244 8.47 -20.49 -1.89
C LEU A 244 8.76 -19.77 -0.55
N GLY A 245 9.88 -19.06 -0.46
CA GLY A 245 10.16 -18.17 0.68
C GLY A 245 9.28 -16.91 0.67
N GLU A 246 9.05 -16.29 1.83
CA GLU A 246 8.19 -15.09 1.96
C GLU A 246 8.70 -13.88 1.15
N ASP A 247 10.01 -13.78 0.93
CA ASP A 247 10.66 -12.70 0.18
C ASP A 247 10.89 -13.02 -1.30
N GLU A 248 10.55 -14.23 -1.76
CA GLU A 248 10.84 -14.67 -3.12
C GLU A 248 9.71 -14.32 -4.09
N GLU A 249 10.09 -13.96 -5.33
CA GLU A 249 9.17 -13.72 -6.44
C GLU A 249 8.90 -15.01 -7.22
N ILE A 250 7.68 -15.15 -7.75
CA ILE A 250 7.36 -16.23 -8.68
C ILE A 250 8.09 -15.97 -9.99
N SER A 251 9.22 -16.63 -10.19
CA SER A 251 10.01 -16.55 -11.41
C SER A 251 10.68 -17.89 -11.72
N VAL A 252 10.74 -18.22 -13.01
CA VAL A 252 11.46 -19.42 -13.51
C VAL A 252 12.94 -19.37 -13.11
N HIS A 253 13.54 -18.18 -13.12
CA HIS A 253 14.93 -18.01 -12.71
C HIS A 253 15.12 -18.32 -11.22
N ALA A 254 14.26 -17.77 -10.36
CA ALA A 254 14.28 -18.05 -8.92
C ALA A 254 14.02 -19.53 -8.62
N ALA A 255 13.10 -20.18 -9.35
CA ALA A 255 12.85 -21.61 -9.23
C ALA A 255 14.07 -22.46 -9.63
N ARG A 256 14.73 -22.14 -10.76
CA ARG A 256 15.96 -22.82 -11.19
C ARG A 256 17.08 -22.65 -10.16
N LYS A 257 17.28 -21.44 -9.65
CA LYS A 257 18.30 -21.15 -8.63
C LYS A 257 18.10 -22.03 -7.39
N ARG A 258 16.87 -22.10 -6.86
CA ARG A 258 16.53 -22.97 -5.72
C ARG A 258 16.80 -24.43 -6.00
N TRP A 259 16.42 -24.92 -7.18
CA TRP A 259 16.67 -26.31 -7.56
C TRP A 259 18.17 -26.61 -7.61
N TYR A 260 18.98 -25.71 -8.19
CA TYR A 260 20.43 -25.87 -8.19
C TYR A 260 21.03 -25.84 -6.77
N GLU A 261 20.58 -24.93 -5.91
CA GLU A 261 21.00 -24.85 -4.51
C GLU A 261 20.65 -26.13 -3.74
N GLN A 262 19.41 -26.62 -3.85
CA GLN A 262 18.99 -27.90 -3.28
C GLN A 262 19.84 -29.06 -3.79
N LYS A 263 20.06 -29.16 -5.11
CA LYS A 263 20.89 -30.24 -5.68
C LYS A 263 22.35 -30.16 -5.25
N SER A 264 22.90 -28.95 -5.10
CA SER A 264 24.25 -28.76 -4.57
C SER A 264 24.36 -29.22 -3.12
N LEU A 265 23.37 -28.90 -2.28
CA LEU A 265 23.32 -29.31 -0.88
C LEU A 265 23.16 -30.82 -0.76
N GLU A 266 22.28 -31.43 -1.55
CA GLU A 266 22.12 -32.88 -1.64
C GLU A 266 23.44 -33.56 -2.04
N ALA A 267 24.10 -33.06 -3.08
CA ALA A 267 25.39 -33.59 -3.53
C ALA A 267 26.50 -33.43 -2.48
N LEU A 268 26.50 -32.34 -1.70
CA LEU A 268 27.44 -32.13 -0.60
C LEU A 268 27.15 -33.07 0.58
N ARG A 269 25.88 -33.25 0.96
CA ARG A 269 25.44 -34.19 1.99
C ARG A 269 25.84 -35.61 1.61
N TYR A 270 25.55 -36.02 0.38
CA TYR A 270 25.95 -37.32 -0.16
C TYR A 270 27.47 -37.51 -0.12
N ARG A 271 28.25 -36.54 -0.58
CA ARG A 271 29.72 -36.60 -0.52
C ARG A 271 30.25 -36.71 0.91
N ARG A 272 29.69 -35.97 1.86
CA ARG A 272 30.05 -36.05 3.28
C ARG A 272 29.73 -37.41 3.88
N GLN A 273 28.54 -37.95 3.58
CA GLN A 273 28.14 -39.30 4.02
C GLN A 273 29.07 -40.37 3.45
N GLN A 274 29.39 -40.31 2.16
CA GLN A 274 30.34 -41.22 1.51
C GLN A 274 31.75 -41.12 2.09
N ALA A 275 32.24 -39.90 2.32
CA ALA A 275 33.55 -39.70 2.95
C ALA A 275 33.59 -40.23 4.39
N ALA A 276 32.52 -40.04 5.17
CA ALA A 276 32.39 -40.58 6.51
C ALA A 276 32.34 -42.13 6.50
N ALA A 277 31.57 -42.72 5.59
CA ALA A 277 31.49 -44.16 5.39
C ALA A 277 32.86 -44.75 5.03
N ARG A 278 33.59 -44.11 4.12
CA ARG A 278 34.95 -44.54 3.73
C ARG A 278 35.95 -44.46 4.88
N LYS A 279 35.92 -43.38 5.67
CA LYS A 279 36.77 -43.25 6.88
C LYS A 279 36.47 -44.35 7.89
N ARG A 280 35.18 -44.67 8.08
CA ARG A 280 34.74 -45.75 8.96
C ARG A 280 35.21 -47.10 8.44
N ALA A 281 35.08 -47.36 7.14
CA ALA A 281 35.53 -48.60 6.53
C ALA A 281 37.04 -48.82 6.73
N ASN A 282 37.86 -47.82 6.43
CA ASN A 282 39.32 -47.88 6.62
C ASN A 282 39.74 -48.08 8.09
N ARG A 283 38.91 -47.65 9.05
CA ARG A 283 39.15 -47.88 10.49
C ARG A 283 38.82 -49.33 10.85
N LEU A 284 37.68 -49.84 10.39
CA LEU A 284 37.17 -51.17 10.69
C LEU A 284 38.00 -52.28 10.02
N GLU A 285 38.53 -52.03 8.82
CA GLU A 285 39.41 -52.97 8.10
C GLU A 285 40.61 -53.43 8.93
N LYS A 286 41.09 -52.58 9.85
CA LYS A 286 42.24 -52.86 10.71
C LYS A 286 41.90 -53.66 11.98
N LEU A 287 40.61 -53.85 12.27
CA LEU A 287 40.14 -54.47 13.51
C LEU A 287 39.77 -55.94 13.29
N PRO A 288 39.89 -56.80 14.33
CA PRO A 288 39.34 -58.16 14.32
C PRO A 288 37.81 -58.16 14.14
N ARG A 289 37.27 -59.26 13.61
CA ARG A 289 35.86 -59.35 13.18
C ARG A 289 34.86 -59.07 14.29
N ASP A 290 35.08 -59.62 15.47
CA ASP A 290 34.17 -59.44 16.61
C ASP A 290 34.10 -57.96 17.03
N GLN A 291 35.25 -57.29 16.98
CA GLN A 291 35.37 -55.87 17.29
C GLN A 291 34.77 -54.99 16.18
N GLN A 292 34.79 -55.41 14.91
CA GLN A 292 34.07 -54.73 13.83
C GLN A 292 32.55 -54.77 14.06
N ILE A 293 32.01 -55.92 14.49
CA ILE A 293 30.59 -56.12 14.74
C ILE A 293 30.15 -55.28 15.94
N GLU A 294 30.92 -55.26 17.03
CA GLU A 294 30.63 -54.46 18.22
C GLU A 294 30.61 -52.95 17.89
N ASP A 295 31.63 -52.47 17.16
CA ASP A 295 31.81 -51.06 16.85
C ASP A 295 30.76 -50.54 15.84
N ILE A 296 30.33 -51.37 14.87
CA ILE A 296 29.17 -51.07 14.01
C ILE A 296 27.85 -51.12 14.79
N SER A 297 27.66 -52.10 15.68
CA SER A 297 26.42 -52.24 16.47
C SER A 297 26.21 -51.02 17.38
N GLY A 298 27.27 -50.59 18.07
CA GLY A 298 27.25 -49.38 18.89
C GLY A 298 27.04 -48.09 18.07
N TRP A 299 27.51 -48.05 16.82
CA TRP A 299 27.21 -46.94 15.92
C TRP A 299 25.75 -46.95 15.44
N LEU A 300 25.21 -48.11 15.05
CA LEU A 300 23.84 -48.27 14.59
C LEU A 300 22.84 -47.82 15.64
N LEU A 301 22.99 -48.26 16.89
CA LEU A 301 22.13 -47.83 18.01
C LEU A 301 22.16 -46.32 18.24
N LYS A 302 23.30 -45.65 17.97
CA LYS A 302 23.43 -44.19 18.10
C LYS A 302 22.80 -43.41 16.96
N THR A 303 22.71 -43.99 15.76
CA THR A 303 22.19 -43.30 14.56
C THR A 303 20.78 -43.70 14.16
N MET A 304 20.28 -44.80 14.70
CA MET A 304 18.93 -45.30 14.46
C MET A 304 17.88 -44.41 15.16
N PRO A 305 16.66 -44.28 14.60
CA PRO A 305 15.54 -43.63 15.30
C PRO A 305 15.29 -44.28 16.67
N ALA A 306 14.89 -43.48 17.66
CA ALA A 306 14.74 -43.94 19.04
C ALA A 306 13.75 -45.11 19.20
N GLU A 307 12.67 -45.11 18.42
CA GLU A 307 11.67 -46.19 18.42
C GLU A 307 12.25 -47.50 17.87
N GLU A 308 12.98 -47.43 16.76
CA GLU A 308 13.62 -48.62 16.16
C GLU A 308 14.71 -49.19 17.06
N ALA A 309 15.48 -48.33 17.74
CA ALA A 309 16.50 -48.75 18.68
C ALA A 309 15.90 -49.46 19.91
N TYR A 310 14.72 -49.04 20.37
CA TYR A 310 14.03 -49.63 21.52
C TYR A 310 13.51 -51.05 21.23
N TYR A 311 13.01 -51.30 20.01
CA TYR A 311 12.49 -52.61 19.61
C TYR A 311 13.54 -53.50 18.90
N CYS A 312 14.80 -53.07 18.85
CA CYS A 312 15.87 -53.84 18.22
C CYS A 312 16.36 -54.92 19.17
N SER A 313 16.03 -56.19 18.90
CA SER A 313 16.62 -57.32 19.63
C SER A 313 18.11 -57.48 19.30
N ASP A 314 18.87 -58.09 20.20
CA ASP A 314 20.31 -58.30 20.03
C ASP A 314 20.64 -59.06 18.72
N GLU A 315 19.86 -60.09 18.40
CA GLU A 315 19.99 -60.85 17.14
C GLU A 315 19.73 -59.97 15.91
N ARG A 316 18.76 -59.06 15.98
CA ARG A 316 18.43 -58.15 14.88
C ARG A 316 19.53 -57.11 14.71
N LEU A 317 20.07 -56.59 15.81
CA LEU A 317 21.18 -55.63 15.78
C LEU A 317 22.43 -56.26 15.15
N GLN A 318 22.75 -57.50 15.53
CA GLN A 318 23.87 -58.23 14.96
C GLN A 318 23.71 -58.48 13.45
N LYS A 319 22.51 -58.89 13.00
CA LYS A 319 22.19 -59.04 11.56
C LYS A 319 22.36 -57.72 10.80
N LEU A 320 21.86 -56.61 11.35
CA LEU A 320 22.02 -55.28 10.76
C LEU A 320 23.49 -54.84 10.70
N ALA A 321 24.28 -55.13 11.74
CA ALA A 321 25.70 -54.82 11.76
C ALA A 321 26.46 -55.58 10.66
N ILE A 322 26.16 -56.87 10.51
CA ILE A 322 26.74 -57.72 9.44
C ILE A 322 26.34 -57.20 8.05
N GLN A 323 25.05 -56.89 7.82
CA GLN A 323 24.58 -56.28 6.57
C GLN A 323 25.28 -54.95 6.27
N HIS A 324 25.51 -54.12 7.28
CA HIS A 324 26.19 -52.85 7.10
C HIS A 324 27.69 -53.02 6.81
N LEU A 325 28.34 -54.06 7.36
CA LEU A 325 29.71 -54.44 7.01
C LEU A 325 29.81 -54.93 5.55
N TYR A 326 28.79 -55.66 5.06
CA TYR A 326 28.66 -56.01 3.64
C TYR A 326 28.53 -54.79 2.74
N GLN A 327 27.70 -53.82 3.12
CA GLN A 327 27.55 -52.57 2.36
C GLN A 327 28.85 -51.76 2.29
N LEU A 328 29.72 -51.88 3.30
CA LEU A 328 31.06 -51.27 3.30
C LEU A 328 32.11 -52.10 2.53
N LYS A 329 31.72 -53.24 1.93
CA LYS A 329 32.60 -54.19 1.22
C LYS A 329 33.74 -54.74 2.08
N LEU A 330 33.52 -54.85 3.39
CA LEU A 330 34.51 -55.33 4.36
C LEU A 330 34.30 -56.81 4.76
N ALA A 331 33.27 -57.46 4.24
CA ALA A 331 33.00 -58.87 4.45
C ALA A 331 33.29 -59.66 3.16
N LEU A 332 34.06 -60.75 3.29
CA LEU A 332 34.55 -61.59 2.18
C LEU A 332 33.70 -62.87 1.95
N GLU A 333 32.69 -63.13 2.78
CA GLU A 333 31.79 -64.27 2.60
C GLU A 333 30.57 -63.88 1.75
N GLU A 334 29.91 -64.85 1.13
CA GLU A 334 28.69 -64.57 0.36
C GLU A 334 27.63 -63.89 1.23
N PRO A 335 26.84 -62.95 0.69
CA PRO A 335 25.81 -62.25 1.46
C PRO A 335 24.85 -63.27 2.08
N PRO A 336 24.40 -63.07 3.34
CA PRO A 336 23.46 -63.97 3.97
C PRO A 336 22.18 -64.07 3.12
N PRO A 337 21.61 -65.28 2.92
CA PRO A 337 20.41 -65.45 2.13
C PRO A 337 19.26 -64.62 2.71
N TRP A 338 18.49 -64.02 1.79
CA TRP A 338 17.40 -63.08 2.03
C TRP A 338 16.28 -63.65 2.89
#